data_AF-A0A257NE81-F1
#
_entry.id   AF-A0A257NE81-F1
#
_cell.length_a   1.000
_cell.length_b   1.000
_cell.length_c   1.000
_cell.angle_alpha   90.00
_cell.angle_beta   90.00
_cell.angle_gamma   90.00
#
_symmetry.space_group_name_H-M   'P 1'
#
loop_
_entity.id
_entity.type
_entity.pdbx_description
1 polymer ?
#
loop_
_entity_poly.entity_id
_entity_poly.type
_entity_poly.pdbx_seq_one_letter_code
_entity_poly.pdbx_strand_id
1 'polypeptide(L)'
;MLEPVNFKLVNPKRINLLDYDRKGLAAFFVDLGEKPFRATQLLKWIYQEGVEDFDLMTNLSKSLRAWLKENCYLATPEIVIEQIASDGTRKWALQTSCGNRVETVFIPEEGRGTLCVSSQIGCALACTFCSTAQQGFNRNLTTAEIIGQVIVAQKRLGDSKKITNVVMMGMGEPLLNFDNVVAAVNLMMDDFTFGLSKRRVTISTSGVVPAMYRLTQVCDVSLAVSLHAVTDELRDELVPINKKYPLKELMEACRDNAKIAPRRTITFEYVMLDGINDSMQDARGLIKLLKTVPSKLNLIPFNPFPNNAYRCSSSETINRFKTVLNDAGIVTTVRKTRGEDIDAACGQLVGQVEDKSRRHLKLKAVGSERAA
;
A
#
# COMPACT_ATOMS: atom_id res chain seq x y z
N MET A 1 -38.44 -10.90 -34.33
CA MET A 1 -38.08 -9.49 -34.07
C MET A 1 -37.81 -9.38 -32.58
N LEU A 2 -36.54 -9.24 -32.19
CA LEU A 2 -36.14 -9.11 -30.79
C LEU A 2 -36.32 -7.65 -30.40
N GLU A 3 -37.09 -7.39 -29.35
CA GLU A 3 -37.33 -6.04 -28.83
C GLU A 3 -36.02 -5.37 -28.37
N PRO A 4 -35.83 -4.06 -28.62
CA PRO A 4 -34.66 -3.34 -28.16
C PRO A 4 -34.71 -3.18 -26.64
N VAL A 5 -33.66 -3.66 -25.97
CA VAL A 5 -33.41 -3.44 -24.54
C VAL A 5 -33.38 -1.93 -24.28
N ASN A 6 -34.31 -1.46 -23.46
CA ASN A 6 -34.48 -0.05 -23.13
C ASN A 6 -33.40 0.35 -22.10
N PHE A 7 -32.25 0.83 -22.59
CA PHE A 7 -31.19 1.39 -21.75
C PHE A 7 -31.71 2.67 -21.09
N LYS A 8 -32.09 2.58 -19.82
CA LYS A 8 -32.36 3.78 -19.00
C LYS A 8 -31.06 4.57 -18.88
N LEU A 9 -30.99 5.67 -19.62
CA LEU A 9 -30.02 6.75 -19.48
C LEU A 9 -30.07 7.31 -18.05
N VAL A 10 -29.14 6.88 -17.19
CA VAL A 10 -28.87 7.54 -15.91
C VAL A 10 -27.37 7.45 -15.55
N ASN A 11 -26.55 8.41 -16.01
CA ASN A 11 -25.57 9.14 -15.18
C ASN A 11 -24.76 10.19 -15.99
N PRO A 12 -24.46 11.40 -15.44
CA PRO A 12 -23.75 12.46 -16.16
C PRO A 12 -22.20 12.35 -16.11
N LYS A 13 -21.63 11.22 -15.70
CA LYS A 13 -20.17 10.97 -15.75
C LYS A 13 -19.91 9.54 -16.20
N ARG A 14 -19.05 9.38 -17.21
CA ARG A 14 -18.55 8.07 -17.66
C ARG A 14 -17.94 7.31 -16.48
N ILE A 15 -17.91 5.98 -16.55
CA ILE A 15 -17.41 5.09 -15.50
C ILE A 15 -15.97 4.65 -15.81
N ASN A 16 -15.05 4.76 -14.86
CA ASN A 16 -13.71 4.18 -15.02
C ASN A 16 -13.75 2.69 -14.72
N LEU A 17 -13.50 1.83 -15.70
CA LEU A 17 -13.56 0.38 -15.49
C LEU A 17 -12.37 -0.16 -14.67
N LEU A 18 -11.31 0.63 -14.50
CA LEU A 18 -10.19 0.30 -13.61
C LEU A 18 -10.56 0.39 -12.12
N ASP A 19 -11.74 0.91 -11.77
CA ASP A 19 -12.21 0.94 -10.38
C ASP A 19 -12.80 -0.40 -9.88
N TYR A 20 -12.88 -1.40 -10.76
CA TYR A 20 -13.49 -2.69 -10.45
C TYR A 20 -12.48 -3.84 -10.52
N ASP A 21 -12.49 -4.71 -9.50
CA ASP A 21 -11.85 -6.02 -9.61
C ASP A 21 -12.68 -6.98 -10.50
N ARG A 22 -12.19 -8.21 -10.73
CA ARG A 22 -12.90 -9.15 -11.61
C ARG A 22 -14.32 -9.45 -11.14
N LYS A 23 -14.54 -9.54 -9.82
CA LYS A 23 -15.87 -9.79 -9.25
C LYS A 23 -16.78 -8.58 -9.48
N GLY A 24 -16.26 -7.37 -9.25
CA GLY A 24 -16.95 -6.12 -9.53
C GLY A 24 -17.32 -5.96 -11.01
N LEU A 25 -16.38 -6.23 -11.92
CA LEU A 25 -16.65 -6.20 -13.36
C LEU A 25 -17.67 -7.25 -13.79
N ALA A 26 -17.64 -8.45 -13.21
CA ALA A 26 -18.63 -9.48 -13.53
C ALA A 26 -20.04 -9.02 -13.13
N ALA A 27 -20.20 -8.41 -11.95
CA ALA A 27 -21.46 -7.81 -11.51
C ALA A 27 -21.89 -6.66 -12.44
N PHE A 28 -20.97 -5.76 -12.77
CA PHE A 28 -21.20 -4.65 -13.69
C PHE A 28 -21.74 -5.12 -15.05
N PHE A 29 -21.15 -6.16 -15.64
CA PHE A 29 -21.65 -6.72 -16.90
C PHE A 29 -23.01 -7.40 -16.76
N VAL A 30 -23.29 -8.08 -15.64
CA VAL A 30 -24.60 -8.69 -15.38
C VAL A 30 -25.68 -7.60 -15.30
N ASP A 31 -25.42 -6.49 -14.63
CA ASP A 31 -26.35 -5.36 -14.52
C ASP A 31 -26.62 -4.69 -15.88
N LEU A 32 -25.66 -4.77 -16.81
CA LEU A 32 -25.81 -4.32 -18.20
C LEU A 32 -26.58 -5.32 -19.09
N GLY A 33 -26.92 -6.50 -18.58
CA GLY A 33 -27.55 -7.59 -19.36
C GLY A 33 -26.55 -8.43 -20.17
N GLU A 34 -25.25 -8.26 -19.94
CA GLU A 34 -24.19 -9.06 -20.54
C GLU A 34 -23.83 -10.28 -19.67
N LYS A 35 -23.10 -11.23 -20.26
CA LYS A 35 -22.64 -12.42 -19.52
C LYS A 35 -21.42 -12.10 -18.64
N PRO A 36 -21.28 -12.71 -17.45
CA PRO A 36 -20.20 -12.39 -16.51
C PRO A 36 -18.79 -12.66 -17.06
N PHE A 37 -18.63 -13.56 -18.03
CA PHE A 37 -17.32 -13.83 -18.64
C PHE A 37 -16.75 -12.63 -19.43
N ARG A 38 -17.58 -11.63 -19.77
CA ARG A 38 -17.11 -10.37 -20.38
C ARG A 38 -16.08 -9.66 -19.51
N ALA A 39 -16.17 -9.79 -18.18
CA ALA A 39 -15.17 -9.29 -17.25
C ALA A 39 -13.78 -9.84 -17.55
N THR A 40 -13.65 -11.16 -17.72
CA THR A 40 -12.37 -11.79 -18.05
C THR A 40 -11.84 -11.34 -19.41
N GLN A 41 -12.70 -11.19 -20.42
CA GLN A 41 -12.25 -10.70 -21.73
C GLN A 41 -11.71 -9.28 -21.65
N LEU A 42 -12.43 -8.40 -20.95
CA LEU A 42 -12.02 -7.02 -20.75
C LEU A 42 -10.70 -6.91 -19.98
N LEU A 43 -10.55 -7.66 -18.88
CA LEU A 43 -9.32 -7.65 -18.08
C LEU A 43 -8.10 -8.07 -18.90
N LYS A 44 -8.21 -9.11 -19.73
CA LYS A 44 -7.09 -9.53 -20.60
C LYS A 44 -6.66 -8.42 -21.55
N TRP A 45 -7.62 -7.75 -22.21
CA TRP A 45 -7.30 -6.62 -23.09
C TRP A 45 -6.58 -5.49 -22.36
N ILE A 46 -7.05 -5.12 -21.17
CA ILE A 46 -6.46 -4.01 -20.42
C ILE A 46 -5.08 -4.37 -19.87
N TYR A 47 -4.96 -5.51 -19.20
CA TYR A 47 -3.78 -5.82 -18.39
C TYR A 47 -2.74 -6.71 -19.09
N GLN A 48 -3.16 -7.60 -19.99
CA GLN A 48 -2.23 -8.50 -20.71
C GLN A 48 -1.83 -7.91 -22.06
N GLU A 49 -2.79 -7.33 -22.79
CA GLU A 49 -2.54 -6.73 -24.11
C GLU A 49 -2.22 -5.22 -24.04
N GLY A 50 -2.48 -4.56 -22.90
CA GLY A 50 -2.22 -3.13 -22.73
C GLY A 50 -3.11 -2.22 -23.59
N VAL A 51 -4.30 -2.69 -23.96
CA VAL A 51 -5.24 -1.99 -24.85
C VAL A 51 -6.24 -1.15 -24.05
N GLU A 52 -6.22 0.16 -24.30
CA GLU A 52 -7.13 1.14 -23.68
C GLU A 52 -8.31 1.52 -24.59
N ASP A 53 -8.23 1.23 -25.90
CA ASP A 53 -9.28 1.51 -26.87
C ASP A 53 -10.26 0.32 -27.00
N PHE A 54 -11.51 0.55 -26.61
CA PHE A 54 -12.57 -0.45 -26.71
C PHE A 54 -12.81 -0.92 -28.15
N ASP A 55 -12.55 -0.09 -29.17
CA ASP A 55 -12.75 -0.49 -30.57
C ASP A 55 -11.82 -1.62 -31.00
N LEU A 56 -10.65 -1.75 -30.36
CA LEU A 56 -9.66 -2.80 -30.65
C LEU A 56 -10.00 -4.15 -30.01
N MET A 57 -10.98 -4.20 -29.11
CA MET A 57 -11.34 -5.42 -28.36
C MET A 57 -12.23 -6.36 -29.20
N THR A 58 -11.63 -7.02 -30.19
CA THR A 58 -12.34 -7.76 -31.27
C THR A 58 -13.23 -8.93 -30.80
N ASN A 59 -13.01 -9.47 -29.61
CA ASN A 59 -13.82 -10.53 -29.01
C ASN A 59 -15.05 -10.01 -28.23
N LEU A 60 -15.28 -8.69 -28.23
CA LEU A 60 -16.50 -8.03 -27.76
C LEU A 60 -17.41 -7.70 -28.96
N SER A 61 -18.73 -7.81 -28.77
CA SER A 61 -19.69 -7.46 -29.82
C SER A 61 -19.56 -5.98 -30.20
N LYS A 62 -19.95 -5.63 -31.43
CA LYS A 62 -19.91 -4.23 -31.89
C LYS A 62 -20.80 -3.34 -31.02
N SER A 63 -21.97 -3.83 -30.62
CA SER A 63 -22.89 -3.10 -29.72
C SER A 63 -22.28 -2.85 -28.35
N LEU A 64 -21.60 -3.85 -27.76
CA LEU A 64 -20.97 -3.70 -26.46
C LEU A 64 -19.79 -2.71 -26.51
N ARG A 65 -18.95 -2.78 -27.55
CA ARG A 65 -17.85 -1.81 -27.74
C ARG A 65 -18.36 -0.38 -27.84
N ALA A 66 -19.40 -0.16 -28.65
CA ALA A 66 -20.02 1.15 -28.80
C ALA A 66 -20.56 1.68 -27.46
N TRP A 67 -21.27 0.84 -26.69
CA TRP A 67 -21.80 1.21 -25.39
C TRP A 67 -20.69 1.54 -24.38
N LEU A 68 -19.64 0.71 -24.30
CA LEU A 68 -18.48 0.95 -23.43
C LEU A 68 -17.77 2.26 -23.79
N LYS A 69 -17.63 2.57 -25.08
CA LYS A 69 -17.01 3.82 -25.54
C LYS A 69 -17.80 5.05 -25.12
N GLU A 70 -19.13 4.98 -25.17
CA GLU A 70 -20.03 6.06 -24.77
C GLU A 70 -20.10 6.24 -23.23
N ASN A 71 -20.13 5.14 -22.47
CA ASN A 71 -20.47 5.16 -21.05
C ASN A 71 -19.28 4.93 -20.10
N CYS A 72 -18.16 4.40 -20.61
CA CYS A 72 -17.02 3.99 -19.79
C CYS A 72 -15.72 4.58 -20.33
N TYR A 73 -14.68 4.59 -19.51
CA TYR A 73 -13.32 4.94 -19.88
C TYR A 73 -12.31 4.12 -19.08
N LEU A 74 -11.05 4.20 -19.50
CA LEU A 74 -9.91 3.63 -18.80
C LEU A 74 -8.92 4.77 -18.57
N ALA A 75 -8.63 5.09 -17.31
CA ALA A 75 -7.63 6.09 -16.99
C ALA A 75 -6.86 5.74 -15.72
N THR A 76 -5.55 5.86 -15.82
CA THR A 76 -4.61 5.77 -14.70
C THR A 76 -4.15 7.17 -14.29
N PRO A 77 -3.53 7.33 -13.11
CA PRO A 77 -2.76 8.52 -12.79
C PRO A 77 -1.63 8.77 -13.81
N GLU A 78 -1.22 10.03 -13.98
CA GLU A 78 -0.14 10.41 -14.89
C GLU A 78 1.18 10.58 -14.13
N ILE A 79 2.29 10.11 -14.69
CA ILE A 79 3.64 10.39 -14.18
C ILE A 79 3.99 11.83 -14.51
N VAL A 80 4.11 12.68 -13.48
CA VAL A 80 4.53 14.08 -13.64
C VAL A 80 5.99 14.31 -13.28
N ILE A 81 6.57 13.46 -12.43
CA ILE A 81 7.99 13.52 -12.06
C ILE A 81 8.53 12.10 -12.00
N GLU A 82 9.73 11.89 -12.54
CA GLU A 82 10.51 10.66 -12.41
C GLU A 82 11.89 11.00 -11.83
N GLN A 83 12.31 10.24 -10.83
CA GLN A 83 13.64 10.28 -10.24
C GLN A 83 14.24 8.88 -10.23
N ILE A 84 15.54 8.79 -10.50
CA ILE A 84 16.28 7.52 -10.53
C ILE A 84 17.49 7.66 -9.61
N ALA A 85 17.55 6.80 -8.61
CA ALA A 85 18.64 6.68 -7.67
C ALA A 85 19.85 5.97 -8.28
N SER A 86 21.01 6.20 -7.69
CA SER A 86 22.26 5.51 -8.00
C SER A 86 22.18 3.98 -7.83
N ASP A 87 21.36 3.49 -6.90
CA ASP A 87 21.12 2.06 -6.65
C ASP A 87 20.05 1.44 -7.59
N GLY A 88 19.61 2.19 -8.60
CA GLY A 88 18.60 1.81 -9.57
C GLY A 88 17.14 1.96 -9.11
N THR A 89 16.90 2.36 -7.85
CA THR A 89 15.56 2.68 -7.34
C THR A 89 14.95 3.80 -8.19
N ARG A 90 13.66 3.66 -8.53
CA ARG A 90 12.93 4.69 -9.28
C ARG A 90 11.76 5.19 -8.45
N LYS A 91 11.61 6.50 -8.36
CA LYS A 91 10.45 7.14 -7.73
C LYS A 91 9.67 7.90 -8.79
N TRP A 92 8.36 7.73 -8.78
CA TRP A 92 7.44 8.49 -9.62
C TRP A 92 6.48 9.28 -8.73
N ALA A 93 6.32 10.56 -9.02
CA ALA A 93 5.19 11.34 -8.52
C ALA A 93 4.06 11.27 -9.55
N LEU A 94 2.88 10.89 -9.08
CA LEU A 94 1.71 10.63 -9.90
C LEU A 94 0.64 11.66 -9.61
N GLN A 95 0.15 12.31 -10.67
CA GLN A 95 -0.93 13.28 -10.59
C GLN A 95 -2.27 12.55 -10.47
N THR A 96 -2.98 12.83 -9.37
CA THR A 96 -4.35 12.34 -9.15
C THR A 96 -5.37 13.29 -9.76
N SER A 97 -6.60 12.81 -9.95
CA SER A 97 -7.70 13.56 -10.58
C SER A 97 -8.11 14.83 -9.83
N CYS A 98 -7.70 14.97 -8.57
CA CYS A 98 -8.02 16.12 -7.73
C CYS A 98 -6.86 17.10 -7.56
N GLY A 99 -5.85 17.09 -8.43
CA GLY A 99 -4.73 18.05 -8.38
C GLY A 99 -3.62 17.70 -7.36
N ASN A 100 -3.86 16.74 -6.46
CA ASN A 100 -2.85 16.22 -5.53
C ASN A 100 -1.93 15.18 -6.19
N ARG A 101 -0.77 14.93 -5.58
CA ARG A 101 0.19 13.92 -6.05
C ARG A 101 0.47 12.87 -4.98
N VAL A 102 0.57 11.63 -5.42
CA VAL A 102 1.07 10.51 -4.62
C VAL A 102 2.33 9.95 -5.22
N GLU A 103 3.11 9.22 -4.43
CA GLU A 103 4.38 8.65 -4.88
C GLU A 103 4.31 7.12 -4.98
N THR A 104 5.03 6.58 -5.95
CA THR A 104 5.22 5.14 -6.15
C THR A 104 6.70 4.88 -6.34
N VAL A 105 7.25 3.84 -5.71
CA VAL A 105 8.68 3.53 -5.76
C VAL A 105 8.92 2.12 -6.27
N PHE A 106 9.74 1.99 -7.31
CA PHE A 106 10.24 0.69 -7.78
C PHE A 106 11.65 0.43 -7.23
N ILE A 107 11.81 -0.71 -6.59
CA ILE A 107 13.04 -1.16 -5.93
C ILE A 107 13.56 -2.40 -6.67
N PRO A 108 14.59 -2.29 -7.52
CA PRO A 108 15.18 -3.44 -8.20
C PRO A 108 16.11 -4.22 -7.27
N GLU A 109 16.06 -5.54 -7.33
CA GLU A 109 17.02 -6.46 -6.76
C GLU A 109 17.36 -7.56 -7.77
N GLU A 110 18.40 -8.35 -7.48
CA GLU A 110 18.77 -9.48 -8.31
C GLU A 110 17.60 -10.47 -8.42
N GLY A 111 17.06 -10.65 -9.62
CA GLY A 111 15.91 -11.53 -9.90
C GLY A 111 14.56 -11.08 -9.32
N ARG A 112 14.46 -9.87 -8.73
CA ARG A 112 13.23 -9.36 -8.09
C ARG A 112 13.01 -7.87 -8.35
N GLY A 113 11.78 -7.48 -8.67
CA GLY A 113 11.36 -6.08 -8.71
C GLY A 113 10.21 -5.84 -7.73
N THR A 114 10.40 -4.95 -6.75
CA THR A 114 9.34 -4.62 -5.77
C THR A 114 8.78 -3.25 -6.07
N LEU A 115 7.45 -3.13 -6.20
CA LEU A 115 6.76 -1.86 -6.31
C LEU A 115 6.11 -1.49 -4.96
N CYS A 116 6.44 -0.31 -4.45
CA CYS A 116 5.83 0.30 -3.28
C CYS A 116 4.69 1.22 -3.74
N VAL A 117 3.47 0.91 -3.33
CA VAL A 117 2.22 1.53 -3.80
C VAL A 117 1.55 2.30 -2.66
N SER A 118 1.08 3.50 -2.99
CA SER A 118 0.30 4.39 -2.11
C SER A 118 -1.19 4.00 -2.11
N SER A 119 -1.86 4.21 -0.98
CA SER A 119 -3.28 3.89 -0.78
C SER A 119 -4.14 5.13 -0.46
N GLN A 120 -3.54 6.23 -0.01
CA GLN A 120 -4.23 7.46 0.32
C GLN A 120 -3.39 8.67 -0.11
N ILE A 121 -4.03 9.83 -0.17
CA ILE A 121 -3.38 11.13 -0.34
C ILE A 121 -3.10 11.68 1.06
N GLY A 122 -1.85 11.55 1.50
CA GLY A 122 -1.46 11.74 2.90
C GLY A 122 -1.84 10.54 3.79
N CYS A 123 -1.82 10.71 5.11
CA CYS A 123 -2.22 9.67 6.06
C CYS A 123 -2.80 10.27 7.35
N ALA A 124 -3.93 9.73 7.81
CA ALA A 124 -4.59 10.22 9.02
C ALA A 124 -3.97 9.70 10.33
N LEU A 125 -3.13 8.65 10.27
CA LEU A 125 -2.68 7.90 11.45
C LEU A 125 -1.57 8.55 12.28
N ALA A 126 -1.05 9.70 11.87
CA ALA A 126 -0.26 10.55 12.76
C ALA A 126 1.08 9.98 13.26
N CYS A 127 1.61 8.89 12.69
CA CYS A 127 2.87 8.29 13.15
C CYS A 127 4.00 9.32 13.15
N THR A 128 4.66 9.51 14.28
CA THR A 128 5.57 10.65 14.51
C THR A 128 6.86 10.57 13.70
N PHE A 129 7.26 9.36 13.31
CA PHE A 129 8.45 9.06 12.51
C PHE A 129 8.14 8.95 11.00
N CYS A 130 6.98 9.42 10.53
CA CYS A 130 6.56 9.29 9.12
C CYS A 130 6.36 10.67 8.46
N SER A 131 7.06 10.93 7.36
CA SER A 131 6.92 12.18 6.59
C SER A 131 5.52 12.34 6.00
N THR A 132 4.91 11.26 5.49
CA THR A 132 3.53 11.29 4.99
C THR A 132 2.53 11.74 6.05
N ALA A 133 2.75 11.37 7.32
CA ALA A 133 1.87 11.77 8.42
C ALA A 133 1.96 13.28 8.75
N GLN A 134 3.09 13.93 8.46
CA GLN A 134 3.26 15.37 8.68
C GLN A 134 2.44 16.22 7.71
N GLN A 135 2.18 15.71 6.51
CA GLN A 135 1.37 16.39 5.50
C GLN A 135 -0.14 16.33 5.75
N GLY A 136 -0.57 15.58 6.77
CA GLY A 136 -1.99 15.39 7.05
C GLY A 136 -2.65 14.45 6.06
N PHE A 137 -3.95 14.66 5.82
CA PHE A 137 -4.80 13.76 5.04
C PHE A 137 -5.75 14.55 4.16
N ASN A 138 -5.92 14.10 2.92
CA ASN A 138 -6.93 14.65 2.00
C ASN A 138 -8.06 13.65 1.73
N ARG A 139 -7.77 12.52 1.06
CA ARG A 139 -8.75 11.48 0.72
C ARG A 139 -8.10 10.12 0.48
N ASN A 140 -8.95 9.11 0.42
CA ASN A 140 -8.62 7.79 -0.10
C ASN A 140 -8.40 7.83 -1.62
N LEU A 141 -7.46 7.02 -2.11
CA LEU A 141 -7.31 6.75 -3.55
C LEU A 141 -8.40 5.79 -4.02
N THR A 142 -8.88 5.94 -5.25
CA THR A 142 -9.78 4.95 -5.86
C THR A 142 -9.01 3.69 -6.27
N THR A 143 -9.72 2.60 -6.57
CA THR A 143 -9.06 1.38 -7.09
C THR A 143 -8.27 1.66 -8.35
N ALA A 144 -8.79 2.47 -9.29
CA ALA A 144 -8.08 2.88 -10.50
C ALA A 144 -6.78 3.65 -10.20
N GLU A 145 -6.77 4.49 -9.17
CA GLU A 145 -5.58 5.23 -8.75
C GLU A 145 -4.55 4.34 -8.03
N ILE A 146 -4.99 3.27 -7.36
CA ILE A 146 -4.08 2.29 -6.72
C ILE A 146 -3.50 1.34 -7.77
N ILE A 147 -4.34 0.65 -8.55
CA ILE A 147 -3.86 -0.30 -9.57
C ILE A 147 -3.15 0.43 -10.71
N GLY A 148 -3.55 1.67 -10.99
CA GLY A 148 -2.91 2.55 -11.97
C GLY A 148 -1.43 2.76 -11.67
N GLN A 149 -1.01 2.80 -10.40
CA GLN A 149 0.41 2.87 -10.01
C GLN A 149 1.20 1.68 -10.56
N VAL A 150 0.62 0.48 -10.54
CA VAL A 150 1.25 -0.74 -11.07
C VAL A 150 1.30 -0.70 -12.59
N ILE A 151 0.19 -0.31 -13.23
CA ILE A 151 0.09 -0.21 -14.69
C ILE A 151 1.14 0.77 -15.23
N VAL A 152 1.18 2.00 -14.72
CA VAL A 152 2.10 3.03 -15.21
C VAL A 152 3.55 2.69 -14.90
N ALA A 153 3.83 2.11 -13.73
CA ALA A 153 5.19 1.66 -13.41
C ALA A 153 5.64 0.55 -14.36
N GLN A 154 4.81 -0.46 -14.63
CA GLN A 154 5.17 -1.54 -15.56
C GLN A 154 5.37 -1.01 -16.98
N LYS A 155 4.50 -0.12 -17.46
CA LYS A 155 4.63 0.54 -18.77
C LYS A 155 5.92 1.36 -18.85
N ARG A 156 6.27 2.08 -17.79
CA ARG A 156 7.49 2.92 -17.72
C ARG A 156 8.78 2.10 -17.61
N LEU A 157 8.72 0.95 -16.95
CA LEU A 157 9.84 0.01 -16.83
C LEU A 157 10.11 -0.75 -18.14
N GLY A 158 9.07 -0.97 -18.94
CA GLY A 158 9.13 -1.81 -20.14
C GLY A 158 9.39 -3.28 -19.84
N ASP A 159 9.59 -4.09 -20.88
CA ASP A 159 9.66 -5.55 -20.75
C ASP A 159 10.92 -6.06 -20.04
N SER A 160 11.98 -5.25 -20.02
CA SER A 160 13.27 -5.60 -19.42
C SER A 160 13.24 -5.72 -17.88
N LYS A 161 12.28 -5.05 -17.23
CA LYS A 161 12.16 -5.02 -15.77
C LYS A 161 10.72 -5.35 -15.37
N LYS A 162 10.56 -6.52 -14.75
CA LYS A 162 9.25 -7.00 -14.29
C LYS A 162 9.02 -6.64 -12.83
N ILE A 163 7.82 -6.17 -12.52
CA ILE A 163 7.34 -6.09 -11.15
C ILE A 163 6.96 -7.51 -10.73
N THR A 164 7.67 -8.04 -9.74
CA THR A 164 7.43 -9.39 -9.21
C THR A 164 6.79 -9.37 -7.83
N ASN A 165 6.83 -8.22 -7.15
CA ASN A 165 6.35 -8.01 -5.80
C ASN A 165 5.68 -6.64 -5.69
N VAL A 166 4.61 -6.54 -4.91
CA VAL A 166 3.95 -5.28 -4.57
C VAL A 166 3.80 -5.17 -3.06
N VAL A 167 4.12 -4.00 -2.51
CA VAL A 167 3.94 -3.70 -1.08
C VAL A 167 3.09 -2.44 -0.93
N MET A 168 2.03 -2.51 -0.12
CA MET A 168 1.21 -1.37 0.26
C MET A 168 1.87 -0.64 1.44
N MET A 169 3.05 -0.06 1.16
CA MET A 169 3.90 0.67 2.12
C MET A 169 4.25 2.08 1.62
N GLY A 170 3.50 2.58 0.63
CA GLY A 170 3.61 3.94 0.15
C GLY A 170 2.92 4.92 1.10
N MET A 171 2.23 5.91 0.55
CA MET A 171 1.47 6.89 1.32
C MET A 171 0.12 6.31 1.78
N GLY A 172 -0.22 6.49 3.06
CA GLY A 172 -1.53 6.15 3.63
C GLY A 172 -1.57 4.84 4.42
N GLU A 173 -2.65 4.67 5.20
CA GLU A 173 -3.00 3.42 5.88
C GLU A 173 -3.96 2.61 4.99
N PRO A 174 -3.51 1.47 4.41
CA PRO A 174 -4.33 0.71 3.47
C PRO A 174 -5.66 0.22 4.07
N LEU A 175 -5.69 -0.13 5.35
CA LEU A 175 -6.91 -0.64 5.99
C LEU A 175 -7.95 0.44 6.29
N LEU A 176 -7.59 1.73 6.20
CA LEU A 176 -8.56 2.84 6.20
C LEU A 176 -9.09 3.17 4.80
N ASN A 177 -8.52 2.56 3.76
CA ASN A 177 -9.02 2.58 2.40
C ASN A 177 -9.41 1.17 1.91
N PHE A 178 -10.12 0.44 2.77
CA PHE A 178 -10.27 -1.00 2.67
C PHE A 178 -10.80 -1.48 1.31
N ASP A 179 -11.94 -0.96 0.86
CA ASP A 179 -12.62 -1.49 -0.34
C ASP A 179 -11.79 -1.26 -1.61
N ASN A 180 -11.23 -0.05 -1.77
CA ASN A 180 -10.41 0.27 -2.92
C ASN A 180 -9.11 -0.56 -2.96
N VAL A 181 -8.48 -0.74 -1.78
CA VAL A 181 -7.24 -1.52 -1.63
C VAL A 181 -7.49 -3.00 -1.92
N VAL A 182 -8.56 -3.59 -1.37
CA VAL A 182 -8.87 -5.01 -1.60
C VAL A 182 -9.13 -5.28 -3.07
N ALA A 183 -9.91 -4.43 -3.75
CA ALA A 183 -10.15 -4.57 -5.18
C ALA A 183 -8.83 -4.46 -6.00
N ALA A 184 -7.97 -3.50 -5.67
CA ALA A 184 -6.67 -3.36 -6.34
C ALA A 184 -5.73 -4.55 -6.07
N VAL A 185 -5.68 -5.07 -4.84
CA VAL A 185 -4.87 -6.25 -4.48
C VAL A 185 -5.39 -7.51 -5.17
N ASN A 186 -6.72 -7.67 -5.29
CA ASN A 186 -7.31 -8.75 -6.07
C ASN A 186 -6.87 -8.65 -7.55
N LEU A 187 -6.88 -7.46 -8.13
CA LEU A 187 -6.35 -7.20 -9.48
C LEU A 187 -4.82 -7.39 -9.57
N MET A 188 -4.05 -7.28 -8.50
CA MET A 188 -2.62 -7.62 -8.55
C MET A 188 -2.39 -9.13 -8.63
N MET A 189 -3.29 -9.92 -8.03
CA MET A 189 -3.16 -11.37 -7.90
C MET A 189 -3.91 -12.18 -8.96
N ASP A 190 -4.83 -11.56 -9.71
CA ASP A 190 -5.69 -12.27 -10.66
C ASP A 190 -4.92 -12.75 -11.90
N ASP A 191 -5.13 -14.01 -12.30
CA ASP A 191 -4.44 -14.64 -13.44
C ASP A 191 -4.72 -13.96 -14.80
N PHE A 192 -5.83 -13.22 -14.91
CA PHE A 192 -6.17 -12.46 -16.12
C PHE A 192 -5.60 -11.04 -16.11
N THR A 193 -4.76 -10.73 -15.13
CA THR A 193 -4.13 -9.42 -14.93
C THR A 193 -2.62 -9.61 -14.73
N PHE A 194 -2.05 -9.23 -13.58
CA PHE A 194 -0.63 -9.38 -13.27
C PHE A 194 -0.25 -10.78 -12.75
N GLY A 195 -1.20 -11.56 -12.24
CA GLY A 195 -0.96 -12.93 -11.77
C GLY A 195 0.09 -13.04 -10.65
N LEU A 196 0.23 -12.00 -9.81
CA LEU A 196 1.21 -12.02 -8.73
C LEU A 196 0.79 -13.02 -7.64
N SER A 197 1.75 -13.79 -7.15
CA SER A 197 1.49 -14.68 -6.02
C SER A 197 1.03 -13.88 -4.81
N LYS A 198 0.02 -14.38 -4.08
CA LYS A 198 -0.41 -13.85 -2.77
C LYS A 198 0.71 -13.68 -1.75
N ARG A 199 1.81 -14.43 -1.90
CA ARG A 199 3.01 -14.30 -1.04
C ARG A 199 3.90 -13.10 -1.39
N ARG A 200 3.71 -12.53 -2.59
CA ARG A 200 4.50 -11.43 -3.17
C ARG A 200 3.75 -10.10 -3.21
N VAL A 201 2.45 -10.11 -2.91
CA VAL A 201 1.66 -8.91 -2.62
C VAL A 201 1.53 -8.81 -1.10
N THR A 202 1.90 -7.67 -0.51
CA THR A 202 1.86 -7.48 0.95
C THR A 202 1.09 -6.22 1.31
N ILE A 203 0.08 -6.36 2.16
CA ILE A 203 -0.57 -5.21 2.81
C ILE A 203 0.16 -4.93 4.12
N SER A 204 0.60 -3.69 4.34
CA SER A 204 1.13 -3.23 5.63
C SER A 204 0.06 -2.43 6.36
N THR A 205 -0.08 -2.61 7.68
CA THR A 205 -1.01 -1.83 8.50
C THR A 205 -0.39 -1.41 9.83
N SER A 206 -0.79 -0.24 10.33
CA SER A 206 -0.47 0.23 11.69
C SER A 206 -1.37 -0.39 12.77
N GLY A 207 -2.32 -1.24 12.39
CA GLY A 207 -3.14 -2.01 13.33
C GLY A 207 -4.58 -1.53 13.45
N VAL A 208 -5.28 -1.35 12.32
CA VAL A 208 -6.74 -1.13 12.33
C VAL A 208 -7.44 -2.46 12.57
N VAL A 209 -7.52 -2.89 13.84
CA VAL A 209 -7.90 -4.26 14.24
C VAL A 209 -9.20 -4.77 13.60
N PRO A 210 -10.33 -4.04 13.60
CA PRO A 210 -11.55 -4.51 12.94
C PRO A 210 -11.38 -4.77 11.44
N ALA A 211 -10.58 -3.94 10.76
CA ALA A 211 -10.29 -4.10 9.35
C ALA A 211 -9.33 -5.28 9.09
N MET A 212 -8.42 -5.60 10.03
CA MET A 212 -7.59 -6.80 9.94
C MET A 212 -8.46 -8.07 9.94
N TYR A 213 -9.46 -8.15 10.83
CA TYR A 213 -10.42 -9.26 10.82
C TYR A 213 -11.23 -9.29 9.52
N ARG A 214 -11.75 -8.15 9.07
CA ARG A 214 -12.48 -8.06 7.80
C ARG A 214 -11.63 -8.54 6.60
N LEU A 215 -10.34 -8.20 6.55
CA LEU A 215 -9.43 -8.58 5.47
C LEU A 215 -9.38 -10.10 5.27
N THR A 216 -9.32 -10.84 6.39
CA THR A 216 -9.20 -12.31 6.37
C THR A 216 -10.38 -13.02 5.73
N GLN A 217 -11.53 -12.36 5.69
CA GLN A 217 -12.76 -12.92 5.14
C GLN A 217 -12.87 -12.73 3.61
N VAL A 218 -12.12 -11.78 3.05
CA VAL A 218 -12.32 -11.31 1.67
C VAL A 218 -11.09 -11.39 0.79
N CYS A 219 -9.88 -11.44 1.37
CA CYS A 219 -8.63 -11.40 0.61
C CYS A 219 -7.51 -12.18 1.32
N ASP A 220 -7.01 -13.23 0.66
CA ASP A 220 -5.84 -13.98 1.13
C ASP A 220 -4.55 -13.39 0.54
N VAL A 221 -3.90 -12.51 1.32
CA VAL A 221 -2.68 -11.78 0.95
C VAL A 221 -1.66 -11.80 2.10
N SER A 222 -0.37 -11.63 1.83
CA SER A 222 0.62 -11.43 2.90
C SER A 222 0.31 -10.18 3.73
N LEU A 223 0.49 -10.29 5.05
CA LEU A 223 0.23 -9.19 5.99
C LEU A 223 1.53 -8.79 6.69
N ALA A 224 1.82 -7.49 6.67
CA ALA A 224 2.83 -6.85 7.49
C ALA A 224 2.17 -5.91 8.52
N VAL A 225 2.76 -5.79 9.70
CA VAL A 225 2.26 -4.94 10.79
C VAL A 225 3.35 -4.00 11.27
N SER A 226 3.07 -2.71 11.18
CA SER A 226 3.88 -1.61 11.71
C SER A 226 3.78 -1.56 13.24
N LEU A 227 4.70 -2.28 13.90
CA LEU A 227 4.68 -2.49 15.35
C LEU A 227 5.39 -1.35 16.09
N HIS A 228 6.69 -1.16 15.81
CA HIS A 228 7.56 -0.05 16.22
C HIS A 228 7.76 0.21 17.73
N ALA A 229 7.08 -0.49 18.64
CA ALA A 229 7.31 -0.42 20.08
C ALA A 229 6.80 -1.69 20.79
N VAL A 230 7.32 -1.94 21.99
CA VAL A 230 7.00 -3.14 22.80
C VAL A 230 6.11 -2.88 24.01
N THR A 231 5.86 -1.60 24.32
CA THR A 231 4.94 -1.16 25.37
C THR A 231 3.87 -0.27 24.76
N ASP A 232 2.69 -0.26 25.37
CA ASP A 232 1.58 0.59 24.91
C ASP A 232 1.93 2.07 25.06
N GLU A 233 2.64 2.45 26.12
CA GLU A 233 3.01 3.85 26.40
C GLU A 233 3.87 4.42 25.28
N LEU A 234 4.92 3.71 24.86
CA LEU A 234 5.77 4.15 23.75
C LEU A 234 5.04 4.06 22.41
N ARG A 235 4.21 3.03 22.22
CA ARG A 235 3.47 2.87 20.96
C ARG A 235 2.37 3.93 20.79
N ASP A 236 1.77 4.39 21.87
CA ASP A 236 0.81 5.49 21.90
C ASP A 236 1.40 6.82 21.40
N GLU A 237 2.69 7.02 21.63
CA GLU A 237 3.44 8.16 21.12
C GLU A 237 3.83 7.98 19.66
N LEU A 238 4.47 6.85 19.34
CA LEU A 238 5.02 6.60 18.01
C LEU A 238 3.95 6.32 16.95
N VAL A 239 2.92 5.56 17.31
CA VAL A 239 1.85 5.06 16.43
C VAL A 239 0.48 5.29 17.10
N PRO A 240 -0.06 6.51 17.07
CA PRO A 240 -1.21 6.93 17.91
C PRO A 240 -2.49 6.11 17.80
N ILE A 241 -2.67 5.31 16.74
CA ILE A 241 -3.79 4.35 16.65
C ILE A 241 -3.78 3.30 17.78
N ASN A 242 -2.63 3.10 18.45
CA ASN A 242 -2.49 2.21 19.60
C ASN A 242 -3.43 2.57 20.74
N LYS A 243 -3.71 3.87 20.96
CA LYS A 243 -4.68 4.34 21.96
C LYS A 243 -6.09 3.80 21.74
N LYS A 244 -6.42 3.47 20.48
CA LYS A 244 -7.69 2.87 20.10
C LYS A 244 -7.63 1.35 20.04
N TYR A 245 -6.51 0.80 19.56
CA TYR A 245 -6.27 -0.64 19.46
C TYR A 245 -4.91 -0.98 20.07
N PRO A 246 -4.86 -1.22 21.39
CA PRO A 246 -3.61 -1.49 22.12
C PRO A 246 -2.91 -2.78 21.66
N LEU A 247 -1.65 -2.94 22.06
CA LEU A 247 -0.80 -4.08 21.70
C LEU A 247 -1.48 -5.43 21.94
N LYS A 248 -2.21 -5.58 23.06
CA LYS A 248 -2.93 -6.82 23.37
C LYS A 248 -3.92 -7.21 22.26
N GLU A 249 -4.76 -6.27 21.85
CA GLU A 249 -5.77 -6.48 20.79
C GLU A 249 -5.11 -6.68 19.43
N LEU A 250 -4.08 -5.89 19.13
CA LEU A 250 -3.31 -6.01 17.90
C LEU A 250 -2.69 -7.41 17.76
N MET A 251 -2.02 -7.88 18.82
CA MET A 251 -1.36 -9.19 18.82
C MET A 251 -2.36 -10.35 18.76
N GLU A 252 -3.55 -10.20 19.34
CA GLU A 252 -4.65 -11.16 19.18
C GLU A 252 -5.11 -11.25 17.72
N ALA A 253 -5.36 -10.11 17.06
CA ALA A 253 -5.71 -10.07 15.64
C ALA A 253 -4.61 -10.67 14.74
N CYS A 254 -3.33 -10.43 15.07
CA CYS A 254 -2.20 -11.03 14.36
C CYS A 254 -2.15 -12.55 14.53
N ARG A 255 -2.41 -13.04 15.75
CA ARG A 255 -2.44 -14.47 16.06
C ARG A 255 -3.55 -15.18 15.29
N ASP A 256 -4.74 -14.59 15.26
CA ASP A 256 -5.87 -15.15 14.54
C ASP A 256 -5.65 -15.12 13.03
N ASN A 257 -5.03 -14.06 12.51
CA ASN A 257 -4.61 -14.03 11.10
C ASN A 257 -3.64 -15.16 10.76
N ALA A 258 -2.64 -15.42 11.62
CA ALA A 258 -1.67 -16.49 11.39
C ALA A 258 -2.27 -17.90 11.41
N LYS A 259 -3.42 -18.11 12.07
CA LYS A 259 -4.12 -19.41 12.12
C LYS A 259 -4.86 -19.78 10.82
N ILE A 260 -5.09 -18.81 9.92
CA ILE A 260 -5.92 -19.01 8.72
C ILE A 260 -5.33 -20.03 7.75
N ALA A 261 -4.00 -20.13 7.69
CA ALA A 261 -3.35 -21.06 6.77
C ALA A 261 -2.09 -21.67 7.41
N PRO A 262 -1.77 -22.94 7.11
CA PRO A 262 -0.55 -23.56 7.59
C PRO A 262 0.68 -22.75 7.20
N ARG A 263 1.60 -22.58 8.16
CA ARG A 263 2.88 -21.86 7.97
C ARG A 263 2.72 -20.39 7.55
N ARG A 264 1.53 -19.81 7.71
CA ARG A 264 1.34 -18.37 7.56
C ARG A 264 2.06 -17.66 8.70
N THR A 265 2.79 -16.61 8.35
CA THR A 265 3.52 -15.79 9.31
C THR A 265 3.19 -14.34 9.09
N ILE A 266 3.13 -13.56 10.17
CA ILE A 266 3.04 -12.11 10.09
C ILE A 266 4.45 -11.53 9.98
N THR A 267 4.64 -10.54 9.11
CA THR A 267 5.88 -9.76 9.10
C THR A 267 5.67 -8.55 9.99
N PHE A 268 6.41 -8.44 11.08
CA PHE A 268 6.42 -7.22 11.87
C PHE A 268 7.49 -6.27 11.33
N GLU A 269 7.13 -5.00 11.19
CA GLU A 269 8.05 -3.92 10.83
C GLU A 269 8.37 -3.12 12.10
N TYR A 270 9.66 -2.87 12.34
CA TYR A 270 10.17 -2.19 13.52
C TYR A 270 11.21 -1.16 13.11
N VAL A 271 10.94 0.13 13.36
CA VAL A 271 11.83 1.21 12.94
C VAL A 271 12.85 1.40 14.05
N MET A 272 14.12 1.59 13.69
CA MET A 272 15.22 1.71 14.64
C MET A 272 15.51 3.18 14.93
N LEU A 273 14.95 3.67 16.04
CA LEU A 273 15.06 5.06 16.49
C LEU A 273 16.05 5.14 17.66
N ASP A 274 17.13 5.88 17.44
CA ASP A 274 18.27 6.00 18.36
C ASP A 274 17.84 6.47 19.75
N GLY A 275 18.07 5.65 20.76
CA GLY A 275 17.76 5.95 22.16
C GLY A 275 16.27 5.97 22.51
N ILE A 276 15.38 5.60 21.59
CA ILE A 276 13.93 5.63 21.79
C ILE A 276 13.34 4.23 21.93
N ASN A 277 13.68 3.33 21.00
CA ASN A 277 13.07 2.00 20.93
C ASN A 277 14.09 0.90 20.57
N ASP A 278 15.37 1.16 20.75
CA ASP A 278 16.49 0.32 20.29
C ASP A 278 17.34 -0.24 21.43
N SER A 279 16.83 -0.21 22.67
CA SER A 279 17.54 -0.73 23.84
C SER A 279 17.50 -2.26 23.90
N MET A 280 18.40 -2.86 24.70
CA MET A 280 18.35 -4.31 24.95
C MET A 280 17.13 -4.73 25.79
N GLN A 281 16.47 -3.80 26.47
CA GLN A 281 15.20 -4.06 27.12
C GLN A 281 14.08 -4.18 26.08
N ASP A 282 14.09 -3.32 25.06
CA ASP A 282 13.16 -3.39 23.94
C ASP A 282 13.32 -4.69 23.14
N ALA A 283 14.55 -5.12 22.87
CA ALA A 283 14.82 -6.41 22.22
C ALA A 283 14.20 -7.59 22.99
N ARG A 284 14.36 -7.62 24.32
CA ARG A 284 13.74 -8.66 25.17
C ARG A 284 12.21 -8.54 25.22
N GLY A 285 11.69 -7.31 25.21
CA GLY A 285 10.25 -7.04 25.09
C GLY A 285 9.67 -7.60 23.79
N LEU A 286 10.34 -7.40 22.66
CA LEU A 286 9.96 -7.98 21.37
C LEU A 286 9.97 -9.51 21.43
N ILE A 287 11.00 -10.12 22.01
CA ILE A 287 11.05 -11.59 22.17
C ILE A 287 9.81 -12.10 22.89
N LYS A 288 9.44 -11.46 24.00
CA LYS A 288 8.25 -11.83 24.78
C LYS A 288 6.96 -11.63 23.98
N LEU A 289 6.82 -10.51 23.29
CA LEU A 289 5.62 -10.13 22.56
C LEU A 289 5.38 -11.06 21.35
N LEU A 290 6.44 -11.28 20.55
CA LEU A 290 6.39 -12.02 19.30
C LEU A 290 6.32 -13.54 19.48
N LYS A 291 6.72 -14.08 20.64
CA LYS A 291 6.61 -15.52 20.94
C LYS A 291 5.19 -16.08 20.77
N THR A 292 4.17 -15.23 20.85
CA THR A 292 2.76 -15.64 20.76
C THR A 292 2.17 -15.64 19.35
N VAL A 293 2.93 -15.21 18.33
CA VAL A 293 2.49 -15.09 16.94
C VAL A 293 3.56 -15.67 16.02
N PRO A 294 3.24 -16.63 15.12
CA PRO A 294 4.18 -17.05 14.08
C PRO A 294 4.57 -15.84 13.23
N SER A 295 5.83 -15.43 13.30
CA SER A 295 6.24 -14.17 12.69
C SER A 295 7.68 -14.13 12.20
N LYS A 296 7.93 -13.14 11.35
CA LYS A 296 9.25 -12.64 11.00
C LYS A 296 9.33 -11.17 11.41
N LEU A 297 10.54 -10.65 11.61
CA LEU A 297 10.74 -9.26 11.97
C LEU A 297 11.69 -8.58 10.98
N ASN A 298 11.27 -7.42 10.50
CA ASN A 298 12.08 -6.51 9.70
C ASN A 298 12.45 -5.31 10.56
N LEU A 299 13.75 -5.17 10.85
CA LEU A 299 14.31 -3.95 11.39
C LEU A 299 14.51 -2.96 10.23
N ILE A 300 13.96 -1.76 10.37
CA ILE A 300 14.07 -0.68 9.38
C ILE A 300 14.98 0.39 9.98
N PRO A 301 16.20 0.56 9.45
CA PRO A 301 16.99 1.77 9.73
C PRO A 301 16.15 3.01 9.42
N PHE A 302 16.05 3.94 10.37
CA PHE A 302 15.24 5.13 10.19
C PHE A 302 15.83 6.03 9.10
N ASN A 303 14.97 6.50 8.19
CA ASN A 303 15.36 7.44 7.16
C ASN A 303 14.96 8.85 7.62
N PRO A 304 15.92 9.75 7.86
CA PRO A 304 15.61 11.10 8.30
C PRO A 304 14.87 11.89 7.21
N PHE A 305 14.10 12.89 7.64
CA PHE A 305 13.39 13.83 6.78
C PHE A 305 13.30 15.18 7.51
N PRO A 306 13.05 16.30 6.80
CA PRO A 306 13.08 17.62 7.42
C PRO A 306 12.14 17.74 8.63
N ASN A 307 12.56 18.49 9.65
CA ASN A 307 11.76 18.85 10.82
C ASN A 307 11.28 17.66 11.69
N ASN A 308 12.00 16.54 11.70
CA ASN A 308 11.77 15.45 12.66
C ASN A 308 12.82 15.48 13.79
N ALA A 309 12.45 14.94 14.96
CA ALA A 309 13.31 14.91 16.16
C ALA A 309 14.06 13.58 16.33
N TYR A 310 13.85 12.62 15.43
CA TYR A 310 14.39 11.27 15.57
C TYR A 310 15.72 11.13 14.84
N ARG A 311 16.53 10.18 15.32
CA ARG A 311 17.78 9.79 14.68
C ARG A 311 17.76 8.30 14.40
N CYS A 312 18.50 7.88 13.38
CA CYS A 312 18.68 6.47 13.08
C CYS A 312 19.64 5.86 14.09
N SER A 313 19.26 4.72 14.67
CA SER A 313 20.16 3.93 15.52
C SER A 313 21.44 3.58 14.76
N SER A 314 22.57 3.50 15.47
CA SER A 314 23.83 3.10 14.86
C SER A 314 23.77 1.67 14.30
N SER A 315 24.56 1.40 13.24
CA SER A 315 24.68 0.06 12.65
C SER A 315 25.09 -1.00 13.67
N GLU A 316 25.93 -0.64 14.65
CA GLU A 316 26.31 -1.53 15.76
C GLU A 316 25.11 -1.89 16.64
N THR A 317 24.31 -0.89 17.04
CA THR A 317 23.09 -1.12 17.82
C THR A 317 22.09 -1.99 17.07
N ILE A 318 21.83 -1.69 15.79
CA ILE A 318 20.91 -2.47 14.95
C ILE A 318 21.37 -3.93 14.82
N ASN A 319 22.66 -4.14 14.56
CA ASN A 319 23.21 -5.50 14.44
C ASN A 319 23.15 -6.26 15.76
N ARG A 320 23.47 -5.63 16.89
CA ARG A 320 23.34 -6.24 18.21
C ARG A 320 21.89 -6.61 18.52
N PHE A 321 20.95 -5.71 18.22
CA PHE A 321 19.51 -5.93 18.38
C PHE A 321 19.03 -7.12 17.54
N LYS A 322 19.44 -7.17 16.26
CA LYS A 322 19.19 -8.30 15.36
C LYS A 322 19.75 -9.62 15.87
N THR A 323 20.99 -9.64 16.38
CA THR A 323 21.63 -10.86 16.88
C THR A 323 20.82 -11.44 18.03
N VAL A 324 20.48 -10.62 19.03
CA VAL A 324 19.68 -11.06 20.19
C VAL A 324 18.34 -11.67 19.78
N LEU A 325 17.66 -11.09 18.78
CA LEU A 325 16.39 -11.60 18.29
C LEU A 325 16.53 -12.92 17.52
N ASN A 326 17.57 -13.05 16.69
CA ASN A 326 17.85 -14.31 15.97
C ASN A 326 18.28 -15.43 16.92
N ASP A 327 19.11 -15.13 17.93
CA ASP A 327 19.52 -16.09 18.96
C ASP A 327 18.31 -16.62 19.76
N ALA A 328 17.27 -15.79 19.90
CA ALA A 328 15.99 -16.19 20.49
C ALA A 328 15.05 -16.94 19.52
N GLY A 329 15.48 -17.22 18.29
CA GLY A 329 14.73 -17.97 17.27
C GLY A 329 13.75 -17.13 16.44
N ILE A 330 13.79 -15.80 16.54
CA ILE A 330 12.96 -14.91 15.72
C ILE A 330 13.72 -14.54 14.45
N VAL A 331 13.22 -14.99 13.29
CA VAL A 331 13.80 -14.67 11.99
C VAL A 331 13.80 -13.15 11.79
N THR A 332 14.96 -12.54 11.93
CA THR A 332 15.11 -11.08 11.95
C THR A 332 16.08 -10.61 10.87
N THR A 333 15.60 -9.75 9.99
CA THR A 333 16.37 -9.11 8.91
C THR A 333 16.43 -7.61 9.07
N VAL A 334 17.54 -7.00 8.62
CA VAL A 334 17.62 -5.53 8.48
C VAL A 334 17.27 -5.19 7.04
N ARG A 335 16.30 -4.29 6.86
CA ARG A 335 15.93 -3.79 5.55
C ARG A 335 17.06 -2.91 5.03
N LYS A 336 17.56 -3.20 3.82
CA LYS A 336 18.52 -2.33 3.14
C LYS A 336 17.84 -0.99 2.83
N THR A 337 18.48 0.12 3.16
CA THR A 337 18.05 1.44 2.70
C THR A 337 18.19 1.51 1.18
N ARG A 338 17.16 2.04 0.49
CA ARG A 338 17.07 2.09 -0.96
C ARG A 338 16.54 3.46 -1.40
N GLY A 339 17.15 4.05 -2.43
CA GLY A 339 16.76 5.34 -3.00
C GLY A 339 16.83 6.51 -2.02
N GLU A 340 17.80 6.50 -1.10
CA GLU A 340 18.00 7.58 -0.11
C GLU A 340 18.38 8.91 -0.78
N ASP A 341 19.17 8.87 -1.85
CA ASP A 341 19.61 10.01 -2.65
C ASP A 341 18.48 10.76 -3.38
N ILE A 342 17.27 10.19 -3.41
CA ILE A 342 16.09 10.77 -4.05
C ILE A 342 14.88 10.82 -3.12
N ASP A 343 15.06 10.70 -1.80
CA ASP A 343 13.98 10.68 -0.81
C ASP A 343 12.88 9.63 -1.13
N ALA A 344 13.29 8.42 -1.54
CA ALA A 344 12.38 7.33 -1.88
C ALA A 344 12.37 6.19 -0.84
N ALA A 345 13.13 6.35 0.25
CA ALA A 345 13.17 5.35 1.30
C ALA A 345 11.87 5.35 2.12
N CYS A 346 11.64 4.26 2.86
CA CYS A 346 10.41 4.09 3.64
C CYS A 346 10.23 5.24 4.63
N GLY A 347 9.04 5.85 4.60
CA GLY A 347 8.68 6.97 5.47
C GLY A 347 9.07 8.36 4.95
N GLN A 348 9.79 8.47 3.83
CA GLN A 348 10.18 9.76 3.24
C GLN A 348 9.21 10.29 2.18
N LEU A 349 8.21 9.50 1.76
CA LEU A 349 7.34 9.88 0.66
C LEU A 349 6.48 11.09 1.00
N VAL A 350 6.69 12.17 0.26
CA VAL A 350 6.01 13.44 0.49
C VAL A 350 4.84 13.58 -0.50
N GLY A 351 5.08 13.50 -1.80
CA GLY A 351 4.06 13.84 -2.79
C GLY A 351 3.66 15.32 -2.70
N GLN A 352 2.42 15.63 -3.10
CA GLN A 352 1.84 16.97 -3.00
C GLN A 352 0.43 16.85 -2.43
N VAL A 353 0.25 17.25 -1.18
CA VAL A 353 -0.99 17.05 -0.43
C VAL A 353 -1.57 18.40 0.00
N GLU A 354 -2.75 18.73 -0.51
CA GLU A 354 -3.59 19.78 0.04
C GLU A 354 -4.28 19.26 1.31
N ASP A 355 -3.71 19.58 2.47
CA ASP A 355 -4.16 19.07 3.77
C ASP A 355 -5.58 19.56 4.15
N LYS A 356 -6.56 18.65 4.16
CA LYS A 356 -7.92 18.94 4.65
C LYS A 356 -8.08 18.72 6.15
N SER A 357 -7.12 18.06 6.80
CA SER A 357 -7.14 17.79 8.25
C SER A 357 -6.71 18.99 9.11
N ARG A 358 -6.29 20.10 8.47
CA ARG A 358 -5.79 21.34 9.12
C ARG A 358 -4.65 21.09 10.11
N ARG A 359 -3.87 20.04 9.88
CA ARG A 359 -2.83 19.55 10.80
C ARG A 359 -1.61 20.45 10.81
N HIS A 360 -1.29 21.06 9.68
CA HIS A 360 -0.21 22.06 9.57
C HIS A 360 -0.40 23.24 10.57
N LEU A 361 -1.64 23.60 10.91
CA LEU A 361 -1.94 24.63 11.92
C LEU A 361 -1.62 24.14 13.34
N LYS A 362 -1.89 22.87 13.64
CA LYS A 362 -1.58 22.27 14.95
C LYS A 362 -0.08 22.07 15.16
N LEU A 363 0.65 21.66 14.13
CA LEU A 363 2.12 21.50 14.21
C LEU A 363 2.85 22.84 14.41
N LYS A 364 2.37 23.94 13.80
CA LYS A 364 2.91 25.29 14.04
C LYS A 364 2.71 25.78 15.49
N ALA A 365 1.61 25.40 16.13
CA ALA A 365 1.36 25.75 17.53
C ALA A 365 2.32 25.00 18.49
N VAL A 366 2.55 23.70 18.25
CA VAL A 366 3.47 22.90 19.09
C VAL A 366 4.94 23.30 18.91
N GLY A 367 5.34 23.74 17.71
CA GLY A 367 6.71 24.21 17.44
C GLY A 367 7.03 25.56 18.08
N SER A 368 6.04 26.42 18.33
CA SER A 368 6.22 27.72 18.99
C SER A 368 6.28 27.61 20.51
N GLU A 369 5.57 26.64 21.11
CA GLU A 369 5.64 26.35 22.56
C GLU A 369 6.94 25.67 23.00
N ARG A 370 7.71 25.06 22.08
CA ARG A 370 9.03 24.47 22.39
C ARG A 370 10.21 25.42 22.13
N ALA A 371 9.95 26.56 21.49
CA ALA A 371 10.95 27.58 21.18
C ALA A 371 10.81 28.82 22.08
N ALA A 372 9.78 28.85 22.93
CA ALA A 372 9.62 29.76 24.07
C ALA A 372 9.96 28.99 25.35
#